data_AF-A0A929TFJ0-F1
#
_entry.id   AF-A0A929TFJ0-F1
#
_cell.length_a   1.000
_cell.length_b   1.000
_cell.length_c   1.000
_cell.angle_alpha   90.00
_cell.angle_beta   90.00
_cell.angle_gamma   90.00
#
_symmetry.space_group_name_H-M   'P 1'
#
loop_
_entity.id
_entity.type
_entity.pdbx_description
1 polymer ?
#
loop_
_entity_poly.entity_id
_entity_poly.type
_entity_poly.pdbx_seq_one_letter_code
_entity_poly.pdbx_strand_id
1 'polypeptide(L)'
;VLTFFVPPVFTAIAFDAGGVASGPMAATFMLPFAMGVCMAKGENLLTEAFGLVSLVAMLPLITVQLVGLFSQIKKKRGQAAPEKVYKDTDIIELF
;
A
#
# COMPACT_ATOMS: atom_id res chain seq x y z
N VAL A 1 -11.69 -5.94 7.47
CA VAL A 1 -12.97 -5.36 6.98
C VAL A 1 -12.81 -4.67 5.63
N LEU A 2 -11.87 -3.74 5.44
CA LEU A 2 -11.66 -3.08 4.14
C LEU A 2 -11.27 -4.03 3.00
N THR A 3 -10.60 -5.15 3.30
CA THR A 3 -10.21 -6.20 2.34
C THR A 3 -11.39 -6.77 1.53
N PHE A 4 -12.60 -6.74 2.07
CA PHE A 4 -13.80 -7.23 1.37
C PHE A 4 -14.31 -6.27 0.29
N PHE A 5 -13.89 -5.01 0.33
CA PHE A 5 -14.33 -3.95 -0.59
C PHE A 5 -13.28 -3.59 -1.66
N VAL A 6 -12.05 -4.07 -1.51
CA VAL A 6 -10.91 -3.80 -2.39
C VAL A 6 -10.65 -5.01 -3.28
N PRO A 7 -10.39 -4.84 -4.60
CA PRO A 7 -10.11 -5.97 -5.48
C PRO A 7 -8.92 -6.81 -5.00
N PRO A 8 -8.95 -8.14 -5.20
CA PRO A 8 -7.96 -9.06 -4.61
C PRO A 8 -6.52 -8.77 -5.01
N VAL A 9 -6.29 -8.21 -6.21
CA VAL A 9 -4.95 -7.81 -6.69
C VAL A 9 -4.35 -6.72 -5.81
N PHE A 10 -5.11 -5.69 -5.43
CA PHE A 10 -4.61 -4.62 -4.56
C PHE A 10 -4.36 -5.12 -3.15
N THR A 11 -5.23 -5.99 -2.62
CA THR A 11 -5.01 -6.63 -1.33
C THR A 11 -3.72 -7.44 -1.30
N ALA A 12 -3.44 -8.22 -2.36
CA ALA A 12 -2.22 -9.02 -2.45
C ALA A 12 -0.95 -8.14 -2.46
N ILE A 13 -0.95 -7.07 -3.25
CA ILE A 13 0.16 -6.09 -3.28
C ILE A 13 0.36 -5.42 -1.92
N ALA A 14 -0.75 -5.08 -1.23
CA ALA A 14 -0.69 -4.48 0.10
C ALA A 14 -0.02 -5.41 1.13
N PHE A 15 -0.32 -6.70 1.06
CA PHE A 15 0.20 -7.69 1.99
C PHE A 15 1.68 -8.00 1.73
N ASP A 16 2.07 -8.11 0.46
CA ASP A 16 3.47 -8.27 0.05
C ASP A 16 4.33 -7.05 0.45
N ALA A 17 3.85 -5.84 0.13
CA ALA A 17 4.52 -4.61 0.53
C ALA A 17 4.55 -4.41 2.05
N GLY A 18 3.50 -4.84 2.76
CA GLY A 18 3.42 -4.81 4.22
C GLY A 18 4.48 -5.68 4.88
N GLY A 19 4.66 -6.91 4.39
CA GLY A 19 5.65 -7.85 4.92
C GLY A 19 7.10 -7.39 4.73
N VAL A 20 7.42 -6.77 3.58
CA VAL A 20 8.76 -6.21 3.32
C VAL A 20 9.03 -4.94 4.13
N ALA A 21 8.01 -4.10 4.36
CA ALA A 21 8.15 -2.92 5.22
C ALA A 21 8.31 -3.29 6.71
N SER A 22 7.56 -4.29 7.19
CA SER A 22 7.64 -4.74 8.58
C SER A 22 8.83 -5.67 8.87
N GLY A 23 9.44 -6.28 7.86
CA GLY A 23 10.55 -7.23 8.03
C GLY A 23 11.90 -6.55 8.24
N PRO A 24 12.69 -6.26 7.19
CA PRO A 24 14.03 -5.69 7.34
C PRO A 24 14.04 -4.25 7.86
N MET A 25 13.14 -3.38 7.40
CA MET A 25 13.20 -1.93 7.71
C MET A 25 12.82 -1.64 9.17
N ALA A 26 11.79 -2.32 9.70
CA ALA A 26 11.38 -2.16 11.09
C ALA A 26 12.48 -2.62 12.06
N ALA A 27 13.11 -3.75 11.77
CA ALA A 27 14.14 -4.35 12.63
C ALA A 27 15.50 -3.64 12.52
N THR A 28 15.92 -3.23 11.32
CA THR A 28 17.28 -2.67 11.11
C THR A 28 17.37 -1.17 11.26
N PHE A 29 16.27 -0.42 11.06
CA PHE A 29 16.29 1.03 11.10
C PHE A 29 15.33 1.61 12.14
N MET A 30 14.06 1.20 12.10
CA MET A 30 13.05 1.88 12.92
C MET A 30 13.18 1.59 14.41
N LEU A 31 13.46 0.34 14.80
CA LEU A 31 13.64 0.00 16.20
C LEU A 31 14.88 0.68 16.82
N PRO A 32 16.07 0.67 16.18
CA PRO A 32 17.23 1.47 16.63
C PRO A 32 16.95 2.97 16.68
N PHE A 33 16.25 3.52 15.68
CA PHE A 33 15.88 4.93 15.64
C PHE A 33 14.94 5.29 16.80
N ALA A 34 13.89 4.50 17.02
CA ALA A 34 12.94 4.72 18.09
C ALA A 34 13.59 4.57 19.47
N MET A 35 14.51 3.61 19.64
CA MET A 35 15.35 3.49 20.83
C MET A 35 16.13 4.76 21.10
N GLY A 36 16.81 5.31 20.08
CA GLY A 36 17.56 6.56 20.21
C GLY A 36 16.68 7.76 20.61
N VAL A 37 15.49 7.89 20.01
CA VAL A 37 14.54 8.97 20.36
C VAL A 37 14.00 8.81 21.79
N CYS A 38 13.64 7.59 22.21
CA CYS A 38 13.17 7.32 23.58
C CYS A 38 14.23 7.64 24.61
N MET A 39 15.49 7.25 24.36
CA MET A 39 16.62 7.56 25.24
C MET A 39 16.88 9.06 25.35
N ALA A 40 16.73 9.81 24.24
CA ALA A 40 16.89 11.26 24.23
C ALA A 40 15.76 12.00 24.97
N LYS A 41 14.53 11.48 24.94
CA LYS A 41 13.36 12.09 25.61
C LYS A 41 13.09 11.55 27.01
N GLY A 42 13.74 10.46 27.43
CA GLY A 42 13.49 9.79 28.72
C GLY A 42 12.14 9.07 28.78
N GLU A 43 11.58 8.68 27.63
CA GLU A 43 10.26 8.08 27.50
C GLU A 43 10.33 6.54 27.51
N ASN A 44 9.17 5.90 27.74
CA ASN A 44 9.08 4.44 27.82
C ASN A 44 9.32 3.80 26.44
N LEU A 45 10.45 3.10 26.33
CA LEU A 45 10.87 2.45 25.10
C LEU A 45 9.80 1.52 24.52
N LEU A 46 9.17 0.71 25.38
CA LEU A 46 8.21 -0.29 24.94
C LEU A 46 6.97 0.34 24.28
N THR A 47 6.52 1.49 24.77
CA THR A 47 5.31 2.14 24.25
C THR A 47 5.59 2.86 22.93
N GLU A 48 6.67 3.65 22.89
CA GLU A 48 6.99 4.50 21.73
C GLU A 48 7.64 3.71 20.59
N ALA A 49 8.58 2.81 20.89
CA ALA A 49 9.26 2.04 19.84
C ALA A 49 8.36 0.98 19.20
N PHE A 50 7.53 0.31 19.99
CA PHE A 50 6.53 -0.62 19.45
C PHE A 50 5.38 0.13 18.75
N GLY A 51 4.97 1.29 19.28
CA GLY A 51 3.99 2.17 18.65
C GLY A 51 4.43 2.63 17.25
N LEU A 52 5.68 3.08 17.11
CA LEU A 52 6.25 3.50 15.83
C LEU A 52 6.32 2.34 14.81
N VAL A 53 6.82 1.18 15.24
CA VAL A 53 6.94 -0.01 14.38
C VAL A 53 5.56 -0.48 13.90
N SER A 54 4.57 -0.53 14.80
CA SER A 54 3.21 -0.94 14.45
C SER A 54 2.52 0.03 13.50
N LEU A 55 2.74 1.34 13.68
CA LEU A 55 2.25 2.37 12.76
C LEU A 55 2.78 2.14 11.35
N VAL A 56 4.09 1.94 11.21
CA VAL A 56 4.73 1.79 9.90
C VAL A 56 4.33 0.49 9.21
N ALA A 57 4.18 -0.60 9.96
CA ALA A 57 3.69 -1.86 9.40
C ALA A 57 2.27 -1.75 8.81
N MET A 58 1.43 -0.86 9.35
CA MET A 58 0.05 -0.65 8.88
C MET A 58 -0.06 0.31 7.68
N LEU A 59 0.95 1.17 7.45
CA LEU A 59 0.91 2.16 6.37
C LEU A 59 0.73 1.57 4.96
N PRO A 60 1.43 0.48 4.56
CA PRO A 60 1.23 -0.13 3.24
C PRO A 60 -0.18 -0.67 3.06
N LEU A 61 -0.75 -1.28 4.11
CA LEU A 61 -2.11 -1.82 4.10
C LEU A 61 -3.13 -0.71 3.87
N ILE A 62 -3.03 0.39 4.62
CA ILE A 62 -3.95 1.53 4.51
C ILE A 62 -3.79 2.20 3.13
N THR A 63 -2.56 2.46 2.71
CA THR A 63 -2.26 3.18 1.46
C THR A 63 -2.79 2.43 0.24
N VAL A 64 -2.53 1.13 0.15
CA VAL A 64 -2.96 0.33 -1.01
C VAL A 64 -4.47 0.13 -1.02
N GLN A 65 -5.11 -0.01 0.16
CA GLN A 65 -6.57 -0.07 0.22
C GLN A 65 -7.23 1.24 -0.22
N LEU A 66 -6.67 2.40 0.15
CA LEU A 66 -7.15 3.71 -0.32
C LEU A 66 -6.99 3.88 -1.83
N VAL A 67 -5.84 3.50 -2.40
CA VAL A 67 -5.60 3.56 -3.84
C VAL A 67 -6.52 2.60 -4.61
N GLY A 68 -6.72 1.38 -4.10
CA GLY A 68 -7.64 0.40 -4.68
C GLY A 68 -9.09 0.89 -4.67
N LEU A 69 -9.53 1.50 -3.56
CA LEU A 69 -10.86 2.11 -3.44
C LEU A 69 -11.01 3.30 -4.40
N PHE A 70 -10.03 4.20 -4.45
CA PHE A 70 -10.05 5.35 -5.35
C PHE A 70 -10.08 4.91 -6.83
N SER A 71 -9.33 3.88 -7.18
CA SER A 71 -9.33 3.29 -8.52
C SER A 71 -10.69 2.72 -8.88
N GLN A 72 -11.36 2.00 -7.98
CA GLN A 72 -12.72 1.47 -8.20
C GLN A 72 -13.75 2.59 -8.36
N ILE A 73 -13.67 3.66 -7.56
CA ILE A 73 -14.56 4.83 -7.67
C ILE A 73 -14.34 5.54 -9.00
N LYS A 74 -13.08 5.74 -9.42
CA LYS A 74 -12.74 6.34 -10.72
C LYS A 74 -13.22 5.46 -11.88
N LYS A 75 -13.11 4.13 -11.77
CA LYS A 75 -13.61 3.19 -12.79
C LYS A 75 -15.13 3.26 -12.94
N LYS A 76 -15.88 3.32 -11.83
CA LYS A 76 -17.35 3.54 -11.86
C LYS A 76 -17.75 4.89 -12.48
N ARG A 77 -16.96 5.94 -12.28
CA ARG A 77 -17.17 7.26 -12.92
C ARG A 77 -16.73 7.31 -14.39
N GLY A 78 -15.73 6.51 -14.77
CA GLY A 78 -15.15 6.46 -16.13
C GLY A 78 -15.81 5.48 -17.09
N GLN A 79 -16.66 4.55 -16.60
CA GLN A 79 -17.47 3.65 -17.45
C GLN A 79 -18.60 4.36 -18.23
N ALA A 80 -18.67 5.70 -18.17
CA ALA A 80 -19.43 6.52 -19.11
C ALA A 80 -18.65 6.84 -20.41
N ALA A 81 -17.44 6.29 -20.60
CA ALA A 81 -16.72 6.37 -21.87
C ALA A 81 -16.63 4.97 -22.49
N PRO A 82 -17.07 4.79 -23.75
CA PRO A 82 -17.10 3.50 -24.40
C PRO A 82 -15.68 2.92 -24.52
N GLU A 83 -15.57 1.62 -24.27
CA GLU A 83 -14.40 0.80 -24.51
C GLU A 83 -13.93 1.00 -25.96
N LYS A 84 -12.72 1.54 -26.15
CA LYS A 84 -12.11 1.62 -27.48
C LYS A 84 -11.74 0.21 -27.92
N VAL A 85 -12.65 -0.42 -28.64
CA VAL A 85 -12.40 -1.61 -29.45
C VAL A 85 -11.42 -1.18 -30.55
N TYR A 86 -10.13 -1.47 -30.36
CA TYR A 86 -9.17 -1.47 -31.46
C TYR A 86 -9.59 -2.62 -32.37
N LYS A 87 -10.23 -2.30 -33.50
CA LYS A 87 -10.53 -3.27 -34.54
C LYS A 87 -9.22 -3.69 -35.17
N ASP A 88 -9.03 -4.99 -35.31
CA ASP A 88 -7.91 -5.69 -35.98
C ASP A 88 -7.70 -5.29 -37.46
N THR A 89 -8.45 -4.29 -37.95
CA THR A 89 -8.37 -3.76 -39.31
C THR A 89 -7.17 -2.83 -39.50
N ASP A 90 -6.52 -2.39 -38.41
CA ASP A 90 -5.33 -1.52 -38.46
C ASP A 90 -4.00 -2.29 -38.61
N ILE A 91 -4.02 -3.63 -38.55
CA ILE A 91 -2.81 -4.48 -38.61
C ILE A 91 -2.39 -4.85 -40.05
N ILE A 92 -3.18 -4.49 -41.07
CA ILE A 92 -2.97 -4.97 -42.45
C ILE A 92 -2.24 -3.94 -43.36
N GLU A 93 -1.84 -2.76 -42.85
CA GLU A 93 -1.14 -1.74 -43.68
C GLU A 93 0.29 -1.38 -43.21
N LEU A 94 1.06 -2.35 -42.72
CA LEU A 94 2.52 -2.22 -42.66
C LEU A 94 3.21 -3.44 -43.28
N PHE A 95 3.38 -3.34 -44.61
CA PHE A 95 4.21 -4.16 -45.51
C PHE A 95 3.69 -5.53 -45.95
#